data_AF-A0A6G6X842-F1
#
_entry.id   AF-A0A6G6X842-F1
#
_cell.length_a   1.000
_cell.length_b   1.000
_cell.length_c   1.000
_cell.angle_alpha   90.00
_cell.angle_beta   90.00
_cell.angle_gamma   90.00
#
_symmetry.space_group_name_H-M   'P 1'
#
loop_
_entity.id
_entity.type
_entity.pdbx_description
1 polymer ?
#
loop_
_entity_poly.entity_id
_entity_poly.type
_entity_poly.pdbx_seq_one_letter_code
_entity_poly.pdbx_strand_id
1 'polypeptide(L)'
;MLNLTNAAAIDAAIQTVTCPTLKRLLTDRLADILTCELQDLTHVLVMEPGDAEAELRACLGREPRDWDWREQHGHWWELMYLASDEFAFIVFAEEPAFGQQSCEGTDR
;
A
#
# COMPACT_ATOMS: atom_id res chain seq x y z
N MET A 1 -11.53 -0.13 1.42
CA MET A 1 -10.12 -0.54 1.30
C MET A 1 -10.01 -2.04 1.05
N LEU A 2 -9.14 -2.48 0.15
CA LEU A 2 -8.82 -3.92 -0.02
C LEU A 2 -7.69 -4.33 0.92
N ASN A 3 -7.80 -5.52 1.51
CA ASN A 3 -6.77 -6.10 2.39
C ASN A 3 -6.42 -7.51 1.91
N LEU A 4 -5.21 -7.66 1.36
CA LEU A 4 -4.70 -8.86 0.72
C LEU A 4 -3.62 -9.47 1.62
N THR A 5 -3.99 -10.52 2.34
CA THR A 5 -3.19 -11.05 3.46
C THR A 5 -2.23 -12.17 3.11
N ASN A 6 -2.21 -12.61 1.85
CA ASN A 6 -1.32 -13.65 1.35
C ASN A 6 -1.18 -13.58 -0.18
N ALA A 7 -0.21 -14.32 -0.71
CA ALA A 7 0.06 -14.40 -2.14
C ALA A 7 -1.17 -14.81 -2.99
N ALA A 8 -2.01 -15.72 -2.50
CA ALA A 8 -3.20 -16.15 -3.23
C ALA A 8 -4.27 -15.06 -3.33
N ALA A 9 -4.45 -14.26 -2.28
CA ALA A 9 -5.34 -13.09 -2.30
C ALA A 9 -4.83 -12.01 -3.28
N ILE A 10 -3.52 -11.81 -3.34
CA ILE A 10 -2.89 -10.88 -4.29
C ILE A 10 -3.10 -11.35 -5.73
N ASP A 11 -2.83 -12.63 -6.02
CA ASP A 11 -3.06 -13.21 -7.35
C ASP A 11 -4.53 -13.10 -7.78
N ALA A 12 -5.47 -13.43 -6.89
CA ALA A 12 -6.90 -13.29 -7.16
C ALA A 12 -7.29 -11.83 -7.45
N ALA A 13 -6.72 -10.86 -6.72
CA ALA A 13 -6.93 -9.45 -6.99
C ALA A 13 -6.44 -9.07 -8.40
N ILE A 14 -5.21 -9.46 -8.80
CA ILE A 14 -4.63 -9.18 -10.12
C ILE A 14 -5.53 -9.62 -11.29
N GLN A 15 -6.28 -10.71 -11.13
CA GLN A 15 -7.22 -11.20 -12.15
C GLN A 15 -8.47 -10.32 -12.30
N THR A 16 -8.83 -9.55 -11.27
CA THR A 16 -10.07 -8.76 -11.19
C THR A 16 -9.85 -7.26 -11.35
N VAL A 17 -8.68 -6.74 -10.99
CA VAL A 17 -8.39 -5.30 -11.09
C VAL A 17 -8.35 -4.85 -12.55
N THR A 18 -9.09 -3.79 -12.87
CA THR A 18 -9.16 -3.21 -14.22
C THR A 18 -8.15 -2.09 -14.44
N CYS A 19 -7.72 -1.41 -13.36
CA CYS A 19 -6.70 -0.35 -13.41
C CYS A 19 -5.33 -0.94 -13.83
N PRO A 20 -4.77 -0.56 -15.00
CA PRO A 20 -3.52 -1.14 -15.47
C PRO A 20 -2.33 -0.85 -14.56
N THR A 21 -2.29 0.35 -13.96
CA THR A 21 -1.22 0.74 -13.02
C THR A 21 -1.26 -0.11 -11.77
N LEU A 22 -2.43 -0.22 -11.11
CA LEU A 22 -2.58 -1.06 -9.92
C LEU A 22 -2.30 -2.53 -10.22
N LYS A 23 -2.76 -3.04 -11.37
CA LYS A 23 -2.47 -4.40 -11.80
C LYS A 23 -0.97 -4.66 -11.92
N ARG A 24 -0.22 -3.74 -12.53
CA ARG A 24 1.25 -3.81 -12.61
C ARG A 24 1.88 -3.81 -11.22
N LEU A 25 1.51 -2.86 -10.37
CA LEU A 25 2.04 -2.74 -9.01
C LEU A 25 1.83 -4.01 -8.17
N LEU A 26 0.62 -4.58 -8.21
CA LEU A 26 0.33 -5.84 -7.52
C LEU A 26 1.13 -7.02 -8.12
N THR A 27 1.29 -7.06 -9.44
CA THR A 27 2.07 -8.10 -10.12
C THR A 27 3.54 -8.04 -9.72
N ASP A 28 4.13 -6.85 -9.73
CA ASP A 28 5.53 -6.63 -9.36
C ASP A 28 5.76 -7.00 -7.89
N ARG A 29 4.86 -6.60 -6.98
CA ARG A 29 4.95 -6.98 -5.55
C ARG A 29 4.78 -8.48 -5.33
N LEU A 30 3.84 -9.13 -6.01
CA LEU A 30 3.67 -10.57 -5.90
C LEU A 30 4.94 -11.31 -6.35
N ALA A 31 5.56 -10.88 -7.45
CA ALA A 31 6.81 -11.48 -7.93
C ALA A 31 7.95 -11.33 -6.92
N ASP A 32 8.11 -10.15 -6.32
CA ASP A 32 9.17 -9.91 -5.33
C ASP A 32 8.90 -10.66 -4.01
N ILE A 33 7.65 -10.70 -3.55
CA ILE A 33 7.23 -11.48 -2.37
C ILE A 33 7.60 -12.94 -2.55
N LEU A 34 7.28 -13.54 -3.70
CA LEU A 34 7.58 -14.95 -3.97
C LEU A 34 9.08 -15.20 -4.15
N THR A 35 9.79 -14.30 -4.84
CA THR A 35 11.24 -14.42 -5.07
C THR A 35 12.03 -14.35 -3.77
N CYS A 36 11.55 -13.55 -2.81
CA CYS A 36 12.17 -13.36 -1.50
C CYS A 36 11.58 -14.28 -0.41
N GLU A 37 10.66 -15.18 -0.76
CA GLU A 37 9.97 -16.09 0.18
C GLU A 37 9.21 -15.38 1.33
N LEU A 38 8.65 -14.20 1.05
CA LEU A 38 7.97 -13.33 2.03
C LEU A 38 6.43 -13.52 2.06
N GLN A 39 5.90 -14.58 1.46
CA GLN A 39 4.45 -14.75 1.25
C GLN A 39 3.60 -14.75 2.54
N ASP A 40 4.18 -15.16 3.66
CA ASP A 40 3.52 -15.20 4.97
C ASP A 40 3.88 -14.00 5.86
N LEU A 41 4.72 -13.11 5.33
CA LEU A 41 5.38 -12.01 6.05
C LEU A 41 5.01 -10.64 5.47
N THR A 42 4.22 -10.61 4.40
CA THR A 42 3.82 -9.37 3.72
C THR A 42 2.33 -9.33 3.48
N HIS A 43 1.70 -8.26 3.93
CA HIS A 43 0.32 -7.94 3.58
C HIS A 43 0.29 -6.75 2.61
N VAL A 44 -0.59 -6.80 1.63
CA VAL A 44 -0.82 -5.69 0.70
C VAL A 44 -2.19 -5.06 0.97
N LEU A 45 -2.21 -3.77 1.22
CA LEU A 45 -3.44 -2.97 1.35
C LEU A 45 -3.59 -2.09 0.12
N VAL A 46 -4.82 -1.93 -0.39
CA VAL A 46 -5.13 -1.02 -1.49
C VAL A 46 -6.18 -0.01 -1.04
N MET A 47 -5.81 1.26 -1.11
CA MET A 47 -6.61 2.43 -0.79
C MET A 47 -7.05 3.13 -2.08
N GLU A 48 -8.36 3.20 -2.31
CA GLU A 48 -8.98 3.93 -3.41
C GLU A 48 -9.56 5.27 -2.93
N PRO A 49 -9.88 6.21 -3.84
CA PRO A 49 -10.53 7.46 -3.47
C PRO A 49 -11.86 7.21 -2.77
N GLY A 50 -11.97 7.64 -1.52
CA GLY A 50 -13.15 7.45 -0.67
C GLY A 50 -12.96 6.43 0.45
N ASP A 51 -11.89 5.65 0.42
CA ASP A 51 -11.50 4.82 1.56
C ASP A 51 -11.08 5.68 2.75
N ALA A 52 -11.43 5.23 3.96
CA ALA A 52 -11.19 6.01 5.17
C ALA A 52 -9.79 5.74 5.74
N GLU A 53 -9.06 6.82 6.04
CA GLU A 53 -7.76 6.73 6.75
C GLU A 53 -7.89 5.97 8.10
N ALA A 54 -9.07 6.00 8.72
CA ALA A 54 -9.36 5.24 9.94
C ALA A 54 -9.31 3.71 9.73
N GLU A 55 -9.70 3.19 8.56
CA GLU A 55 -9.59 1.76 8.23
C GLU A 55 -8.13 1.33 8.10
N LEU A 56 -7.34 2.17 7.42
CA LEU A 56 -5.90 1.95 7.28
C LEU A 56 -5.22 1.96 8.66
N ARG A 57 -5.53 2.96 9.49
CA ARG A 57 -5.02 3.05 10.87
C ARG A 57 -5.37 1.82 11.70
N ALA A 58 -6.61 1.32 11.58
CA ALA A 58 -7.03 0.11 12.28
C ALA A 58 -6.25 -1.14 11.83
N CYS A 59 -5.89 -1.24 10.55
CA CYS A 59 -5.07 -2.34 10.04
C CYS A 59 -3.60 -2.23 10.44
N LEU A 60 -3.03 -1.03 10.37
CA LEU A 60 -1.62 -0.79 10.70
C LEU A 60 -1.36 -0.83 12.21
N GLY A 61 -2.36 -0.50 13.04
CA GLY A 61 -2.19 -0.32 14.48
C GLY A 61 -1.35 0.92 14.86
N ARG A 62 -1.08 1.80 13.89
CA ARG A 62 -0.27 3.02 14.02
C ARG A 62 -0.78 4.11 13.06
N GLU A 63 -0.26 5.33 13.19
CA GLU A 63 -0.65 6.45 12.33
C GLU A 63 -0.21 6.22 10.86
N PRO A 64 -1.11 6.36 9.86
CA PRO A 64 -0.79 6.18 8.44
C PRO A 64 0.23 7.17 7.87
N ARG A 65 0.71 8.12 8.66
CA ARG A 65 1.76 9.07 8.27
C ARG A 65 3.16 8.61 8.65
N ASP A 66 3.25 7.57 9.47
CA ASP A 66 4.52 7.05 9.98
C ASP A 66 4.99 5.88 9.11
N TRP A 67 5.10 6.07 7.80
CA TRP A 67 5.66 5.06 6.89
C TRP A 67 7.19 4.95 7.04
N ASP A 68 7.72 3.75 6.87
CA ASP A 68 9.17 3.49 6.92
C ASP A 68 9.84 3.76 5.57
N TRP A 69 9.08 3.62 4.48
CA TRP A 69 9.50 3.96 3.13
C TRP A 69 8.31 4.36 2.26
N ARG A 70 8.57 5.16 1.21
CA ARG A 70 7.56 5.55 0.21
C ARG A 70 8.14 5.72 -1.18
N GLU A 71 7.32 5.45 -2.20
CA GLU A 71 7.60 5.73 -3.62
C GLU A 71 6.32 6.16 -4.36
N GLN A 72 6.49 6.96 -5.42
CA GLN A 72 5.39 7.44 -6.25
C GLN A 72 5.40 6.78 -7.63
N HIS A 73 4.23 6.29 -8.05
CA HIS A 73 3.96 5.63 -9.32
C HIS A 73 2.86 6.38 -10.09
N GLY A 74 3.14 7.62 -10.49
CA GLY A 74 2.12 8.50 -11.07
C GLY A 74 1.12 8.96 -10.00
N HIS A 75 -0.17 8.64 -10.18
CA HIS A 75 -1.23 8.93 -9.20
C HIS A 75 -1.37 7.87 -8.10
N TRP A 76 -0.42 6.95 -7.99
CA TRP A 76 -0.38 5.93 -6.96
C TRP A 76 0.82 6.14 -6.05
N TRP A 77 0.61 6.03 -4.75
CA TRP A 77 1.67 5.94 -3.75
C TRP A 77 1.85 4.49 -3.33
N GLU A 78 3.10 4.06 -3.18
CA GLU A 78 3.48 2.83 -2.52
C GLU A 78 4.14 3.20 -1.18
N LEU A 79 3.59 2.72 -0.08
CA LEU A 79 4.09 2.95 1.27
C LEU A 79 4.45 1.61 1.89
N MET A 80 5.56 1.55 2.61
CA MET A 80 5.93 0.37 3.40
C MET A 80 5.91 0.70 4.89
N TYR A 81 5.33 -0.20 5.66
CA TYR A 81 5.33 -0.15 7.13
C TYR A 81 5.91 -1.45 7.65
N LEU A 82 7.04 -1.38 8.34
CA LEU A 82 7.58 -2.49 9.09
C LEU A 82 6.81 -2.60 10.41
N ALA A 83 6.05 -3.68 10.58
CA ALA A 83 5.28 -3.92 11.81
C ALA A 83 6.11 -4.70 12.85
N SER A 84 7.04 -5.53 12.39
CA SER A 84 8.03 -6.25 13.20
C SER A 84 9.27 -6.54 12.37
N ASP A 85 10.31 -7.12 12.96
CA ASP A 85 11.54 -7.51 12.25
C ASP A 85 11.30 -8.47 11.07
N GLU A 86 10.13 -9.11 11.02
CA GLU A 86 9.78 -10.12 10.03
C GLU A 86 8.53 -9.77 9.23
N PHE A 87 7.73 -8.78 9.61
CA PHE A 87 6.44 -8.50 8.98
C PHE A 87 6.33 -7.08 8.44
N ALA A 88 5.85 -6.95 7.20
CA ALA A 88 5.60 -5.67 6.56
C ALA A 88 4.19 -5.54 5.97
N PHE A 89 3.65 -4.32 6.03
CA PHE A 89 2.55 -3.90 5.18
C PHE A 89 3.10 -3.11 3.99
N ILE A 90 2.65 -3.45 2.79
CA ILE A 90 2.75 -2.61 1.60
C ILE A 90 1.38 -1.99 1.35
N VAL A 91 1.31 -0.67 1.22
CA VAL A 91 0.06 0.06 1.00
C VAL A 91 0.16 0.76 -0.34
N PHE A 92 -0.71 0.37 -1.27
CA PHE A 92 -0.95 1.11 -2.50
C PHE A 92 -2.10 2.08 -2.30
N ALA A 93 -1.88 3.36 -2.55
CA ALA A 93 -2.89 4.39 -2.36
C ALA A 93 -3.02 5.29 -3.58
N GLU A 94 -4.21 5.32 -4.18
CA GLU A 94 -4.52 6.19 -5.30
C GLU A 94 -4.82 7.61 -4.81
N GLU A 95 -4.24 8.62 -5.44
CA GLU A 95 -4.57 10.01 -5.13
C GLU A 95 -6.06 10.30 -5.37
N PRO A 96 -6.76 11.03 -4.47
CA PRO A 96 -6.26 11.72 -3.29
C PRO A 96 -6.48 10.94 -1.97
N ALA A 97 -6.16 9.64 -1.90
CA ALA A 97 -6.37 8.80 -0.71
C ALA A 97 -5.72 9.34 0.57
N PHE A 98 -4.75 10.25 0.45
CA PHE A 98 -4.24 11.08 1.54
C PHE A 98 -4.40 12.55 1.17
N GLY A 99 -5.00 13.35 2.06
CA GLY A 99 -5.01 14.79 1.90
C GLY A 99 -3.58 15.30 1.74
N GLN A 100 -3.24 15.82 0.56
CA GLN A 100 -1.99 16.52 0.32
C GLN A 100 -1.86 17.60 1.41
N GLN A 101 -0.84 17.50 2.27
CA GLN A 101 -0.36 18.72 2.90
C GLN A 101 0.14 19.59 1.76
N SER A 102 -0.55 20.70 1.51
CA SER A 102 0.05 21.84 0.87
C SER A 102 1.41 22.03 1.53
N CYS A 103 2.48 22.03 0.73
CA CYS A 103 3.72 22.64 1.17
C CYS A 103 3.43 24.14 1.31
N GLU A 104 2.76 24.56 2.39
CA GLU A 104 2.79 25.94 2.82
C GLU A 104 4.17 26.15 3.42
N GLY A 105 5.13 26.43 2.52
CA GLY A 105 6.31 27.16 2.89
C GLY A 105 5.85 28.47 3.52
N THR A 106 5.97 28.56 4.85
CA THR A 106 6.05 29.87 5.48
C THR A 106 7.51 30.20 5.55
N ASP A 107 7.98 30.82 4.47
CA ASP A 107 9.09 31.76 4.51
C ASP A 107 8.73 32.83 5.55
N ARG A 108 9.44 32.86 6.69
CA ARG A 108 9.67 34.05 7.54
C ARG A 108 10.71 33.77 8.62
#